data_AF-A0A3C1UTW0-F1
#
_entry.id   AF-A0A3C1UTW0-F1
#
_cell.length_a   1.000
_cell.length_b   1.000
_cell.length_c   1.000
_cell.angle_alpha   90.00
_cell.angle_beta   90.00
_cell.angle_gamma   90.00
#
_symmetry.space_group_name_H-M   'P 1'
#
loop_
_entity.id
_entity.type
_entity.pdbx_description
1 polymer ?
#
loop_
_entity_poly.entity_id
_entity_poly.type
_entity_poly.pdbx_seq_one_letter_code
_entity_poly.pdbx_strand_id
1 'polypeptide(L)'
;MNPNRTSEILNCYDQLEIAIVGDFCLDRYFEIDPSRSEKSIETGLEVYNVTNVRTQAGAAGTVLNNLVALGIPEIHTIGFCGEDAEGWLLRKALHKLKGVNSEFFFSSSLRQTFTYSKPLVCELNKPPLELNRLDQKNWTATPEEISDQICEGIEKLIHKVDAFIVMDQVDIEETGVITSQILERLGQIQQQNPEKLIIADSRRGLQNYPNLTY
;
A
#
# COMPACT_ATOMS: atom_id res chain seq x y z
N MET A 1 15.51 -11.37 23.15
CA MET A 1 14.14 -11.41 23.71
C MET A 1 13.91 -12.81 24.27
N ASN A 2 13.38 -12.97 25.48
CA ASN A 2 13.11 -14.30 26.05
C ASN A 2 11.83 -14.88 25.41
N PRO A 3 11.77 -16.18 25.06
CA PRO A 3 10.57 -16.84 24.53
C PRO A 3 9.25 -16.51 25.25
N ASN A 4 9.26 -16.39 26.58
CA ASN A 4 8.06 -16.04 27.34
C ASN A 4 7.52 -14.65 26.99
N ARG A 5 8.43 -13.67 26.86
CA ARG A 5 8.04 -12.30 26.48
C ARG A 5 7.52 -12.25 25.04
N THR A 6 8.09 -13.04 24.15
CA THR A 6 7.60 -13.16 22.77
C THR A 6 6.18 -13.73 22.75
N SER A 7 5.92 -14.81 23.49
CA SER A 7 4.57 -15.39 23.58
C SER A 7 3.56 -14.42 24.19
N GLU A 8 3.94 -13.67 25.23
CA GLU A 8 3.09 -12.61 25.80
C GLU A 8 2.66 -11.58 24.75
N ILE A 9 3.61 -11.09 23.94
CA ILE A 9 3.34 -10.09 22.90
C ILE A 9 2.43 -10.66 21.81
N LEU A 10 2.74 -11.87 21.33
CA LEU A 10 1.97 -12.54 20.28
C LEU A 10 0.52 -12.80 20.72
N ASN A 11 0.30 -13.10 22.00
CA ASN A 11 -1.03 -13.32 22.56
C ASN A 11 -1.89 -12.05 22.65
N CYS A 12 -1.35 -10.86 22.38
CA CYS A 12 -2.12 -9.63 22.33
C CYS A 12 -2.64 -9.29 20.91
N TYR A 13 -2.17 -9.99 19.87
CA TYR A 13 -2.48 -9.64 18.48
C TYR A 13 -3.96 -9.82 18.13
N ASP A 14 -4.62 -10.79 18.76
CA ASP A 14 -6.03 -11.13 18.54
C ASP A 14 -7.02 -10.09 19.08
N GLN A 15 -6.51 -9.04 19.74
CA GLN A 15 -7.29 -7.93 20.30
C GLN A 15 -7.03 -6.60 19.60
N LEU A 16 -6.04 -6.55 18.71
CA LEU A 16 -5.64 -5.29 18.08
C LEU A 16 -6.57 -4.90 16.93
N GLU A 17 -6.91 -3.61 16.89
CA GLU A 17 -7.56 -2.95 15.76
C GLU A 17 -6.62 -1.86 15.21
N ILE A 18 -6.22 -1.98 13.94
CA ILE A 18 -5.16 -1.13 13.36
C ILE A 18 -5.70 -0.40 12.13
N ALA A 19 -5.37 0.88 11.97
CA ALA A 19 -5.58 1.60 10.71
C ALA A 19 -4.27 1.81 9.96
N ILE A 20 -4.27 1.61 8.64
CA ILE A 20 -3.16 1.96 7.75
C ILE A 20 -3.59 3.12 6.88
N VAL A 21 -2.91 4.26 7.02
CA VAL A 21 -3.05 5.45 6.17
C VAL A 21 -1.86 5.46 5.23
N GLY A 22 -2.07 5.36 3.93
CA GLY A 22 -0.91 5.46 3.04
C GLY A 22 -1.11 5.03 1.61
N ASP A 23 -0.01 5.07 0.89
CA ASP A 23 0.03 4.73 -0.53
C ASP A 23 -0.12 3.22 -0.73
N PHE A 24 -1.31 2.79 -1.14
CA PHE A 24 -1.53 1.43 -1.63
C PHE A 24 -1.22 1.38 -3.12
N CYS A 25 -0.31 0.49 -3.52
CA CYS A 25 -0.06 0.23 -4.93
C CYS A 25 -0.50 -1.17 -5.34
N LEU A 26 -0.73 -1.37 -6.63
CA LEU A 26 -0.90 -2.69 -7.22
C LEU A 26 0.45 -3.20 -7.72
N ASP A 27 0.98 -4.23 -7.07
CA ASP A 27 2.10 -5.00 -7.59
C ASP A 27 1.59 -6.02 -8.60
N ARG A 28 1.96 -5.86 -9.88
CA ARG A 28 1.63 -6.79 -10.96
C ARG A 28 2.90 -7.50 -11.43
N TYR A 29 2.98 -8.79 -11.16
CA TYR A 29 4.08 -9.63 -11.63
C TYR A 29 3.65 -10.34 -12.91
N PHE A 30 4.41 -10.12 -13.99
CA PHE A 30 4.19 -10.76 -15.29
C PHE A 30 5.25 -11.84 -15.46
N GLU A 31 4.89 -13.10 -15.22
CA GLU A 31 5.81 -14.23 -15.29
C GLU A 31 6.01 -14.66 -16.74
N ILE A 32 7.25 -14.57 -17.20
CA ILE A 32 7.66 -14.79 -18.58
C ILE A 32 8.42 -16.12 -18.65
N ASP A 33 8.03 -16.96 -19.61
CA ASP A 33 8.74 -18.19 -19.94
C ASP A 33 9.67 -17.92 -21.14
N PRO A 34 11.00 -17.84 -20.94
CA PRO A 34 11.93 -17.50 -22.01
C PRO A 34 12.01 -18.57 -23.12
N SER A 35 11.49 -19.78 -22.89
CA SER A 35 11.42 -20.82 -23.93
C SER A 35 10.34 -20.54 -24.99
N ARG A 36 9.46 -19.55 -24.75
CA ARG A 36 8.37 -19.14 -25.64
C ARG A 36 8.68 -17.84 -26.38
N SER A 37 9.95 -17.51 -26.58
CA SER A 37 10.34 -16.29 -27.27
C SER A 37 9.96 -16.32 -28.75
N GLU A 38 9.50 -15.18 -29.24
CA GLU A 38 9.24 -14.94 -30.66
C GLU A 38 9.71 -13.52 -31.03
N LYS A 39 9.61 -13.16 -32.30
CA LYS A 39 9.92 -11.81 -32.79
C LYS A 39 8.66 -11.12 -33.29
N SER A 40 8.47 -9.86 -32.91
CA SER A 40 7.41 -9.01 -33.46
C SER A 40 7.59 -8.90 -34.98
N ILE A 41 6.50 -9.11 -35.73
CA ILE A 41 6.49 -9.02 -37.19
C ILE A 41 6.73 -7.56 -37.62
N GLU A 42 6.24 -6.60 -36.83
CA GLU A 42 6.27 -5.16 -37.12
C GLU A 42 7.62 -4.52 -36.83
N THR A 43 8.30 -4.95 -35.77
CA THR A 43 9.52 -4.27 -35.26
C THR A 43 10.75 -5.15 -35.24
N GLY A 44 10.60 -6.47 -35.33
CA GLY A 44 11.68 -7.44 -35.19
C GLY A 44 12.22 -7.59 -33.77
N LEU A 45 11.69 -6.83 -32.79
CA LEU A 45 12.07 -6.92 -31.38
C LEU A 45 11.60 -8.25 -30.78
N GLU A 46 12.32 -8.71 -29.75
CA GLU A 46 11.93 -9.87 -28.96
C GLU A 46 10.60 -9.63 -28.24
N VAL A 47 9.71 -10.61 -28.28
CA VAL A 47 8.44 -10.61 -27.57
C VAL A 47 8.57 -11.50 -26.34
N TYR A 48 8.27 -10.91 -25.18
CA TYR A 48 8.20 -11.64 -23.92
C TYR A 48 6.79 -12.18 -23.69
N ASN A 49 6.62 -13.49 -23.83
CA ASN A 49 5.35 -14.16 -23.63
C ASN A 49 5.07 -14.39 -22.14
N VAL A 50 4.05 -13.69 -21.63
CA VAL A 50 3.59 -13.81 -20.25
C VAL A 50 2.72 -15.07 -20.10
N THR A 51 3.13 -15.96 -19.20
CA THR A 51 2.43 -17.23 -18.93
C THR A 51 1.53 -17.17 -17.70
N ASN A 52 1.79 -16.23 -16.79
CA ASN A 52 1.01 -16.02 -15.59
C ASN A 52 1.09 -14.57 -15.12
N VAL A 53 0.02 -14.07 -14.50
CA VAL A 53 -0.03 -12.72 -13.92
C VAL A 53 -0.48 -12.84 -12.47
N ARG A 54 0.38 -12.39 -11.54
CA ARG A 54 0.05 -12.29 -10.12
C ARG A 54 -0.17 -10.83 -9.74
N THR A 55 -1.20 -10.59 -8.94
CA THR A 55 -1.56 -9.26 -8.44
C THR A 55 -1.65 -9.27 -6.92
N GLN A 56 -1.01 -8.30 -6.27
CA GLN A 56 -1.10 -8.11 -4.82
C GLN A 56 -1.12 -6.62 -4.48
N ALA A 57 -1.65 -6.27 -3.32
CA ALA A 57 -1.47 -4.94 -2.76
C ALA A 57 -0.03 -4.80 -2.26
N GLY A 58 0.68 -3.77 -2.73
CA GLY A 58 2.04 -3.42 -2.32
C GLY A 58 2.08 -2.09 -1.56
N ALA A 59 3.28 -1.69 -1.14
CA ALA A 59 3.51 -0.48 -0.34
C ALA A 59 2.76 -0.53 1.00
N ALA A 60 1.77 0.34 1.26
CA ALA A 60 0.87 0.18 2.42
C ALA A 60 0.18 -1.20 2.43
N GLY A 61 -0.06 -1.77 1.24
CA GLY A 61 -0.53 -3.15 1.07
C GLY A 61 0.46 -4.22 1.56
N THR A 62 1.77 -3.97 1.52
CA THR A 62 2.77 -4.90 2.10
C THR A 62 2.66 -4.94 3.61
N VAL A 63 2.50 -3.78 4.25
CA VAL A 63 2.24 -3.68 5.69
C VAL A 63 0.95 -4.42 6.04
N LEU A 64 -0.12 -4.17 5.29
CA LEU A 64 -1.41 -4.85 5.44
C LEU A 64 -1.25 -6.38 5.38
N ASN A 65 -0.56 -6.91 4.36
CA ASN A 65 -0.36 -8.35 4.19
C ASN A 65 0.38 -8.95 5.39
N ASN A 66 1.36 -8.24 5.96
CA ASN A 66 2.05 -8.67 7.16
C ASN A 66 1.10 -8.72 8.37
N LEU A 67 0.30 -7.68 8.61
CA LEU A 67 -0.68 -7.66 9.71
C LEU A 67 -1.70 -8.80 9.58
N VAL A 68 -2.20 -9.05 8.36
CA VAL A 68 -3.08 -10.19 8.07
C VAL A 68 -2.38 -11.52 8.38
N ALA A 69 -1.12 -11.69 7.99
CA ALA A 69 -0.34 -12.89 8.27
C ALA A 69 -0.06 -13.09 9.77
N LEU A 70 0.06 -11.99 10.53
CA LEU A 70 0.18 -12.01 11.99
C LEU A 70 -1.14 -12.29 12.69
N GLY A 71 -2.26 -12.34 11.96
CA GLY A 71 -3.58 -12.69 12.50
C GLY A 71 -4.30 -11.55 13.19
N ILE A 72 -3.95 -10.29 12.90
CA ILE A 72 -4.68 -9.13 13.42
C ILE A 72 -6.14 -9.21 12.93
N PRO A 73 -7.14 -9.14 13.83
CA PRO A 73 -8.53 -9.45 13.49
C PRO A 73 -9.24 -8.35 12.70
N GLU A 74 -8.89 -7.08 12.92
CA GLU A 74 -9.55 -5.92 12.33
C GLU A 74 -8.50 -4.89 11.88
N ILE A 75 -8.42 -4.66 10.58
CA ILE A 75 -7.46 -3.76 9.94
C ILE A 75 -8.20 -2.84 8.99
N HIS A 76 -8.13 -1.54 9.21
CA HIS A 76 -8.73 -0.52 8.34
C HIS A 76 -7.73 0.01 7.34
N THR A 77 -8.13 0.10 6.08
CA THR A 77 -7.31 0.74 5.04
C THR A 77 -7.85 2.13 4.72
N ILE A 78 -7.01 3.16 4.86
CA ILE A 78 -7.31 4.55 4.52
C ILE A 78 -6.37 4.96 3.38
N GLY A 79 -6.92 5.23 2.21
CA GLY A 79 -6.14 5.50 0.99
C GLY A 79 -7.04 5.65 -0.22
N PHE A 80 -6.45 5.74 -1.40
CA PHE A 80 -7.21 5.79 -2.64
C PHE A 80 -6.60 4.94 -3.76
N CYS A 81 -7.41 4.61 -4.75
CA CYS A 81 -7.00 4.15 -6.06
C CYS A 81 -7.73 4.92 -7.17
N GLY A 82 -7.33 4.70 -8.43
CA GLY A 82 -8.05 5.22 -9.57
C GLY A 82 -9.34 4.45 -9.86
N GLU A 83 -10.23 5.06 -10.65
CA GLU A 83 -11.38 4.38 -11.28
C GLU A 83 -10.97 3.67 -12.58
N ASP A 84 -9.90 2.87 -12.50
CA ASP A 84 -9.30 2.14 -13.61
C ASP A 84 -9.26 0.62 -13.37
N ALA A 85 -8.78 -0.13 -14.36
CA ALA A 85 -8.73 -1.60 -14.29
C ALA A 85 -7.80 -2.07 -13.15
N GLU A 86 -6.70 -1.37 -12.95
CA GLU A 86 -5.75 -1.58 -11.86
C GLU A 86 -6.39 -1.31 -10.50
N GLY A 87 -7.20 -0.27 -10.36
CA GLY A 87 -7.94 0.05 -9.14
C GLY A 87 -8.99 -1.00 -8.80
N TRP A 88 -9.66 -1.56 -9.82
CA TRP A 88 -10.52 -2.72 -9.63
C TRP A 88 -9.75 -3.95 -9.11
N LEU A 89 -8.58 -4.25 -9.70
CA LEU A 89 -7.73 -5.35 -9.26
C LEU A 89 -7.22 -5.16 -7.83
N LEU A 90 -6.78 -3.94 -7.48
CA LEU A 90 -6.29 -3.59 -6.16
C LEU A 90 -7.39 -3.77 -5.11
N ARG A 91 -8.57 -3.17 -5.34
CA ARG A 91 -9.72 -3.36 -4.43
C ARG A 91 -10.08 -4.83 -4.30
N LYS A 92 -10.12 -5.59 -5.41
CA LYS A 92 -10.39 -7.04 -5.35
C LYS A 92 -9.34 -7.79 -4.54
N ALA A 93 -8.08 -7.38 -4.56
CA ALA A 93 -7.03 -7.96 -3.73
C ALA A 93 -7.28 -7.67 -2.24
N LEU A 94 -7.63 -6.42 -1.89
CA LEU A 94 -7.96 -6.02 -0.52
C LEU A 94 -9.17 -6.77 0.04
N HIS A 95 -10.28 -6.85 -0.70
CA HIS A 95 -11.53 -7.49 -0.26
C HIS A 95 -11.41 -9.00 0.00
N LYS A 96 -10.36 -9.65 -0.54
CA LYS A 96 -10.12 -11.08 -0.31
C LYS A 96 -9.41 -11.36 1.02
N LEU A 97 -8.82 -10.34 1.63
CA LEU A 97 -8.06 -10.50 2.87
C LEU A 97 -9.01 -10.55 4.07
N LYS A 98 -8.79 -11.53 4.95
CA LYS A 98 -9.58 -11.68 6.17
C LYS A 98 -9.23 -10.55 7.15
N GLY A 99 -10.24 -9.99 7.81
CA GLY A 99 -10.06 -8.94 8.82
C GLY A 99 -9.76 -7.56 8.23
N VAL A 100 -9.82 -7.40 6.91
CA VAL A 100 -9.57 -6.11 6.26
C VAL A 100 -10.88 -5.40 5.98
N ASN A 101 -11.00 -4.19 6.54
CA ASN A 101 -12.08 -3.25 6.28
C ASN A 101 -11.57 -2.13 5.36
N SER A 102 -12.17 -2.00 4.20
CA SER A 102 -11.81 -1.00 3.18
C SER A 102 -12.87 0.08 2.99
N GLU A 103 -13.67 0.38 4.02
CA GLU A 103 -14.69 1.44 4.00
C GLU A 103 -14.09 2.81 3.64
N PHE A 104 -12.89 3.12 4.14
CA PHE A 104 -12.18 4.38 3.87
C PHE A 104 -11.10 4.24 2.78
N PHE A 105 -11.24 3.24 1.90
CA PHE A 105 -10.40 3.09 0.72
C PHE A 105 -11.17 3.54 -0.54
N PHE A 106 -10.88 4.76 -0.97
CA PHE A 106 -11.68 5.46 -1.97
C PHE A 106 -11.23 5.14 -3.41
N SER A 107 -12.15 5.25 -4.36
CA SER A 107 -11.80 5.34 -5.78
C SER A 107 -12.08 6.73 -6.29
N SER A 108 -11.19 7.28 -7.11
CA SER A 108 -11.37 8.60 -7.73
C SER A 108 -11.03 8.56 -9.21
N SER A 109 -11.86 9.18 -10.04
CA SER A 109 -11.56 9.43 -11.46
C SER A 109 -10.48 10.50 -11.67
N LEU A 110 -10.13 11.26 -10.62
CA LEU A 110 -9.07 12.28 -10.67
C LEU A 110 -7.67 11.69 -10.59
N ARG A 111 -7.54 10.38 -10.30
CA ARG A 111 -6.26 9.71 -10.10
C ARG A 111 -6.19 8.40 -10.86
N GLN A 112 -4.96 8.03 -11.21
CA GLN A 112 -4.64 6.68 -11.67
C GLN A 112 -4.21 5.83 -10.48
N THR A 113 -4.52 4.53 -10.52
CA THR A 113 -4.02 3.59 -9.51
C THR A 113 -2.51 3.47 -9.61
N PHE A 114 -1.84 3.69 -8.48
CA PHE A 114 -0.41 3.47 -8.37
C PHE A 114 -0.09 2.00 -8.64
N THR A 115 0.65 1.70 -9.70
CA THR A 115 0.92 0.33 -10.13
C THR A 115 2.39 0.12 -10.45
N TYR A 116 2.95 -0.98 -9.96
CA TYR A 116 4.26 -1.49 -10.35
C TYR A 116 4.08 -2.71 -11.27
N SER A 117 4.38 -2.56 -12.55
CA SER A 117 4.39 -3.68 -13.50
C SER A 117 5.79 -4.27 -13.55
N LYS A 118 5.96 -5.48 -13.02
CA LYS A 118 7.22 -6.19 -12.83
C LYS A 118 7.28 -7.41 -13.75
N PRO A 119 7.88 -7.31 -14.95
CA PRO A 119 8.15 -8.48 -15.76
C PRO A 119 9.21 -9.34 -15.08
N LEU A 120 8.94 -10.64 -14.93
CA LEU A 120 9.82 -11.61 -14.28
C LEU A 120 10.13 -12.74 -15.25
N VAL A 121 11.39 -12.89 -15.67
CA VAL A 121 11.82 -14.07 -16.42
C VAL A 121 11.98 -15.24 -15.47
N CYS A 122 11.18 -16.28 -15.69
CA CYS A 122 11.12 -17.47 -14.85
C CYS A 122 11.76 -18.65 -15.58
N GLU A 123 12.97 -19.02 -15.18
CA GLU A 123 13.66 -20.21 -15.68
C GLU A 123 13.59 -21.36 -14.67
N LEU A 124 13.55 -22.59 -15.18
CA LEU A 124 13.55 -23.77 -14.32
C LEU A 124 14.82 -23.81 -13.46
N ASN A 125 14.64 -24.05 -12.15
CA ASN A 125 15.72 -24.14 -11.16
C ASN A 125 16.57 -22.88 -10.99
N LYS A 126 16.06 -21.70 -11.39
CA LYS A 126 16.71 -20.41 -11.14
C LYS A 126 15.75 -19.47 -10.41
N PRO A 127 16.27 -18.53 -9.60
CA PRO A 127 15.44 -17.44 -9.09
C PRO A 127 14.93 -16.58 -10.25
N PRO A 128 13.70 -16.04 -10.17
CA PRO A 128 13.17 -15.14 -11.19
C PRO A 128 14.07 -13.91 -11.37
N LEU A 129 14.29 -13.50 -12.62
CA LEU A 129 14.99 -12.26 -12.96
C LEU A 129 13.99 -11.15 -13.27
N GLU A 130 13.95 -10.10 -12.44
CA GLU A 130 13.11 -8.93 -12.70
C GLU A 130 13.72 -8.06 -13.82
N LEU A 131 12.91 -7.74 -14.82
CA LEU A 131 13.26 -6.80 -15.89
C LEU A 131 12.82 -5.37 -15.53
N ASN A 132 13.13 -4.42 -16.41
CA ASN A 132 12.69 -3.03 -16.27
C ASN A 132 11.16 -2.94 -16.10
N ARG A 133 10.73 -2.09 -15.16
CA ARG A 133 9.33 -1.92 -14.84
C ARG A 133 8.63 -0.91 -15.75
N LEU A 134 7.31 -1.10 -15.85
CA LEU A 134 6.39 -0.12 -16.45
C LEU A 134 5.42 0.35 -15.36
N ASP A 135 5.81 1.42 -14.68
CA ASP A 135 5.04 1.95 -13.55
C ASP A 135 3.97 2.93 -14.00
N GLN A 136 2.83 2.90 -13.31
CA GLN A 136 1.81 3.94 -13.38
C GLN A 136 1.84 4.72 -12.07
N LYS A 137 2.03 6.04 -12.15
CA LYS A 137 2.10 6.96 -11.02
C LYS A 137 1.38 8.26 -11.37
N ASN A 138 0.93 8.95 -10.34
CA ASN A 138 0.45 10.33 -10.48
C ASN A 138 1.64 11.28 -10.36
N TRP A 139 1.62 12.38 -11.13
CA TRP A 139 2.71 13.35 -11.20
C TRP A 139 2.27 14.76 -10.81
N THR A 140 1.04 14.90 -10.32
CA THR A 140 0.44 16.15 -9.88
C THR A 140 -0.04 16.03 -8.44
N ALA A 141 -0.08 17.16 -7.73
CA ALA A 141 -0.52 17.21 -6.34
C ALA A 141 -1.94 16.67 -6.17
N THR A 142 -2.12 15.75 -5.21
CA THR A 142 -3.37 15.08 -4.82
C THR A 142 -4.46 16.12 -4.61
N PRO A 143 -5.65 15.94 -5.22
CA PRO A 143 -6.70 16.94 -5.14
C PRO A 143 -7.19 17.04 -3.70
N GLU A 144 -7.55 18.25 -3.29
CA GLU A 144 -8.04 18.55 -1.95
C GLU A 144 -9.22 17.65 -1.55
N GLU A 145 -10.15 17.38 -2.48
CA GLU A 145 -11.29 16.49 -2.23
C GLU A 145 -10.88 15.07 -1.83
N ILE A 146 -9.76 14.55 -2.33
CA ILE A 146 -9.26 13.22 -1.94
C ILE A 146 -8.63 13.32 -0.55
N SER A 147 -7.81 14.34 -0.30
CA SER A 147 -7.19 14.55 1.00
C SER A 147 -8.24 14.76 2.11
N ASP A 148 -9.35 15.43 1.83
CA ASP A 148 -10.48 15.63 2.75
C ASP A 148 -11.15 14.29 3.11
N GLN A 149 -11.36 13.41 2.12
CA GLN A 149 -11.89 12.07 2.37
C GLN A 149 -10.96 11.22 3.25
N ILE A 150 -9.64 11.34 3.04
CA ILE A 150 -8.64 10.66 3.87
C ILE A 150 -8.66 11.22 5.30
N CYS A 151 -8.73 12.53 5.48
CA CYS A 151 -8.89 13.17 6.79
C CYS A 151 -10.16 12.67 7.51
N GLU A 152 -11.30 12.61 6.81
CA GLU A 152 -12.56 12.11 7.38
C GLU A 152 -12.43 10.66 7.85
N GLY A 153 -11.76 9.80 7.08
CA GLY A 153 -11.49 8.41 7.48
C GLY A 153 -10.65 8.32 8.75
N ILE A 154 -9.59 9.14 8.85
CA ILE A 154 -8.74 9.20 10.05
C ILE A 154 -9.57 9.64 11.27
N GLU A 155 -10.39 10.67 11.12
CA GLU A 155 -11.24 11.21 12.19
C GLU A 155 -12.28 10.21 12.69
N LYS A 156 -12.90 9.44 11.79
CA LYS A 156 -13.87 8.40 12.17
C LYS A 156 -13.22 7.24 12.90
N LEU A 157 -11.94 6.98 12.66
CA LEU A 157 -11.22 5.83 13.22
C LEU A 157 -10.40 6.16 14.47
N ILE A 158 -10.15 7.43 14.78
CA ILE A 158 -9.23 7.84 15.86
C ILE A 158 -9.56 7.23 17.24
N HIS A 159 -10.85 7.13 17.57
CA HIS A 159 -11.32 6.57 18.84
C HIS A 159 -11.66 5.08 18.76
N LYS A 160 -11.52 4.47 17.58
CA LYS A 160 -11.86 3.06 17.32
C LYS A 160 -10.62 2.17 17.32
N VAL A 161 -9.59 2.57 16.58
CA VAL A 161 -8.38 1.76 16.38
C VAL A 161 -7.38 1.99 17.51
N ASP A 162 -6.57 0.99 17.84
CA ASP A 162 -5.51 1.10 18.84
C ASP A 162 -4.35 1.96 18.33
N ALA A 163 -3.99 1.80 17.06
CA ALA A 163 -2.87 2.50 16.44
C ALA A 163 -3.11 2.81 14.95
N PHE A 164 -2.40 3.84 14.48
CA PHE A 164 -2.26 4.16 13.05
C PHE A 164 -0.86 3.79 12.57
N ILE A 165 -0.79 3.25 11.35
CA ILE A 165 0.44 3.13 10.57
C ILE A 165 0.33 4.06 9.37
N VAL A 166 1.29 4.95 9.23
CA VAL A 166 1.38 5.93 8.14
C VAL A 166 2.47 5.46 7.18
N MET A 167 2.12 5.18 5.93
CA MET A 167 3.03 4.64 4.92
C MET A 167 3.11 5.55 3.69
N ASP A 168 4.21 6.27 3.53
CA ASP A 168 4.50 7.13 2.39
C ASP A 168 5.51 6.47 1.45
N GLN A 169 5.08 6.23 0.22
CA GLN A 169 5.83 5.48 -0.78
C GLN A 169 6.11 6.29 -2.05
N VAL A 170 5.43 7.41 -2.27
CA VAL A 170 5.65 8.21 -3.48
C VAL A 170 6.98 8.97 -3.41
N ASP A 171 7.60 9.17 -4.58
CA ASP A 171 8.91 9.83 -4.67
C ASP A 171 8.79 11.36 -4.72
N ILE A 172 7.60 11.88 -5.07
CA ILE A 172 7.30 13.30 -5.20
C ILE A 172 6.25 13.67 -4.16
N GLU A 173 6.54 14.71 -3.38
CA GLU A 173 5.61 15.27 -2.40
C GLU A 173 4.25 15.56 -3.00
N GLU A 174 3.22 15.46 -2.16
CA GLU A 174 1.83 15.71 -2.52
C GLU A 174 1.25 14.79 -3.60
N THR A 175 1.99 13.85 -4.22
CA THR A 175 1.44 13.04 -5.33
C THR A 175 0.74 11.75 -4.90
N GLY A 176 0.85 11.40 -3.62
CA GLY A 176 0.27 10.20 -2.99
C GLY A 176 -0.82 10.53 -1.97
N VAL A 177 -1.04 9.61 -1.04
CA VAL A 177 -1.97 9.75 0.09
C VAL A 177 -1.39 10.70 1.15
N ILE A 178 -0.09 10.61 1.42
CA ILE A 178 0.54 11.39 2.48
C ILE A 178 0.93 12.77 1.94
N THR A 179 -0.03 13.69 2.01
CA THR A 179 0.13 15.11 1.68
C THR A 179 0.47 15.93 2.92
N SER A 180 0.91 17.16 2.71
CA SER A 180 1.08 18.17 3.76
C SER A 180 -0.17 18.33 4.63
N GLN A 181 -1.36 18.32 4.04
CA GLN A 181 -2.64 18.37 4.74
C GLN A 181 -2.84 17.17 5.67
N ILE A 182 -2.52 15.94 5.21
CA ILE A 182 -2.62 14.74 6.03
C ILE A 182 -1.62 14.79 7.19
N LEU A 183 -0.38 15.21 6.93
CA LEU A 183 0.65 15.34 7.96
C LEU A 183 0.26 16.38 9.02
N GLU A 184 -0.29 17.53 8.61
CA GLU A 184 -0.82 18.52 9.55
C GLU A 184 -1.93 17.92 10.42
N ARG A 185 -2.87 17.21 9.80
CA ARG A 185 -3.99 16.58 10.51
C ARG A 185 -3.52 15.55 11.53
N LEU A 186 -2.59 14.68 11.15
CA LEU A 186 -1.98 13.69 12.05
C LEU A 186 -1.25 14.37 13.21
N GLY A 187 -0.55 15.49 12.95
CA GLY A 187 0.10 16.28 13.99
C GLY A 187 -0.87 16.86 15.01
N GLN A 188 -1.99 17.43 14.54
CA GLN A 188 -3.06 17.91 15.41
C GLN A 188 -3.66 16.79 16.25
N ILE A 189 -3.91 15.63 15.64
CA ILE A 189 -4.44 14.44 16.32
C ILE A 189 -3.49 13.97 17.41
N GLN A 190 -2.19 13.88 17.14
CA GLN A 190 -1.20 13.47 18.13
C GLN A 190 -1.13 14.43 19.32
N GLN A 191 -1.25 15.74 19.07
CA GLN A 191 -1.29 16.74 20.15
C GLN A 191 -2.55 16.61 21.01
N GLN A 192 -3.70 16.32 20.40
CA GLN A 192 -4.98 16.15 21.10
C GLN A 192 -5.10 14.79 21.79
N ASN A 193 -4.38 13.77 21.30
CA ASN A 193 -4.42 12.41 21.80
C ASN A 193 -2.98 11.88 22.01
N PRO A 194 -2.24 12.37 23.01
CA PRO A 194 -0.83 12.01 23.19
C PRO A 194 -0.58 10.50 23.37
N GLU A 195 -1.57 9.77 23.87
CA GLU A 195 -1.53 8.31 24.07
C GLU A 195 -1.83 7.52 22.79
N LYS A 196 -2.32 8.16 21.72
CA LYS A 196 -2.56 7.47 20.45
C LYS A 196 -1.22 7.13 19.81
N LEU A 197 -1.03 5.85 19.50
CA LEU A 197 0.15 5.39 18.78
C LEU A 197 -0.04 5.65 17.28
N ILE A 198 0.86 6.46 16.72
CA ILE A 198 0.95 6.70 15.28
C ILE A 198 2.39 6.41 14.87
N ILE A 199 2.58 5.38 14.03
CA ILE A 199 3.87 4.94 13.53
C ILE A 199 4.00 5.37 12.08
N ALA A 200 5.10 6.01 11.69
CA ALA A 200 5.33 6.48 10.33
C ALA A 200 6.53 5.81 9.67
N ASP A 201 6.37 5.43 8.41
CA ASP A 201 7.44 5.04 7.50
C ASP A 201 7.30 5.85 6.20
N SER A 202 8.39 6.48 5.77
CA SER A 202 8.43 7.27 4.54
C SER A 202 9.69 6.94 3.75
N ARG A 203 9.48 6.65 2.47
CA ARG A 203 10.56 6.47 1.49
C ARG A 203 11.51 7.68 1.42
N ARG A 204 10.99 8.89 1.67
CA ARG A 204 11.74 10.15 1.55
C ARG A 204 12.34 10.61 2.88
N GLY A 205 12.14 9.83 3.94
CA GLY A 205 12.53 10.17 5.30
C GLY A 205 11.48 11.02 6.03
N LEU A 206 11.66 11.16 7.34
CA LEU A 206 10.64 11.69 8.25
C LEU A 206 10.90 13.14 8.70
N GLN A 207 11.81 13.86 8.04
CA GLN A 207 12.19 15.22 8.45
C GLN A 207 10.99 16.19 8.49
N ASN A 208 10.04 16.03 7.56
CA ASN A 208 8.87 16.89 7.44
C ASN A 208 7.64 16.35 8.18
N TYR A 209 7.78 15.25 8.93
CA TYR A 209 6.68 14.64 9.66
C TYR A 209 6.49 15.35 11.00
N PRO A 210 5.26 15.37 11.54
CA PRO A 210 5.06 15.73 12.94
C PRO A 210 5.80 14.73 13.84
N ASN A 211 5.87 15.01 15.14
CA ASN A 211 6.54 14.15 16.12
C ASN A 211 5.76 12.83 16.34
N LEU A 212 5.85 11.92 15.37
CA LEU A 212 5.26 10.60 15.37
C LEU A 212 6.31 9.56 15.77
N THR A 213 5.86 8.33 16.06
CA THR A 213 6.76 7.21 16.34
C THR A 213 7.35 6.69 15.03
N TYR A 214 8.62 6.31 15.00
CA TYR A 214 9.31 5.73 13.84
C TYR A 214 10.43 4.77 14.24
#